data_AF-A0A4Y2E0R2-F1
#
_entry.id   AF-A0A4Y2E0R2-F1
#
_cell.length_a   1.000
_cell.length_b   1.000
_cell.length_c   1.000
_cell.angle_alpha   90.00
_cell.angle_beta   90.00
_cell.angle_gamma   90.00
#
_symmetry.space_group_name_H-M   'P 1'
#
loop_
_entity.id
_entity.type
_entity.pdbx_description
1 polymer ?
#
loop_
_entity_poly.entity_id
_entity_poly.type
_entity_poly.pdbx_seq_one_letter_code
_entity_poly.pdbx_strand_id
1 'polypeptide(L)'
;MGFRSRRTIIAPLLTARHNALCIAWARQHIHWTVDDWKHVAWSGECRFQLYRADGRVRVWRKPHKSMDPTCQQGTVQSGGASVMV
;
A
#
# COMPACT_ATOMS: atom_id res chain seq x y z
N MET A 1 5.65 -29.52 5.53
CA MET A 1 4.71 -28.40 5.31
C MET A 1 5.42 -27.07 5.61
N GLY A 2 5.68 -26.22 4.63
CA GLY A 2 6.58 -25.04 4.74
C GLY A 2 5.89 -23.70 5.09
N PHE A 3 4.76 -23.73 5.78
CA PHE A 3 4.03 -22.53 6.20
C PHE A 3 4.57 -22.00 7.53
N ARG A 4 4.72 -20.68 7.66
CA ARG A 4 5.14 -20.02 8.91
C ARG A 4 4.26 -18.80 9.19
N SER A 5 4.07 -18.49 10.47
CA SER A 5 3.37 -17.27 10.90
C SER A 5 4.23 -16.03 10.58
N ARG A 6 3.74 -15.18 9.68
CA ARG A 6 4.44 -13.97 9.19
C ARG A 6 3.53 -12.75 9.30
N ARG A 7 4.12 -11.56 9.31
CA ARG A 7 3.35 -10.30 9.24
C ARG A 7 2.62 -10.22 7.91
N THR A 8 1.35 -9.81 7.94
CA THR A 8 0.63 -9.45 6.72
C THR A 8 1.28 -8.20 6.10
N ILE A 9 1.22 -8.09 4.78
CA ILE A 9 1.56 -6.82 4.12
C ILE A 9 0.28 -5.97 4.13
N ILE A 10 0.39 -4.77 4.69
CA ILE A 10 -0.66 -3.75 4.62
C ILE A 10 -0.39 -2.98 3.34
N ALA A 11 -1.22 -3.19 2.33
CA ALA A 11 -1.14 -2.50 1.06
C ALA A 11 -2.56 -2.31 0.51
N PRO A 12 -2.81 -1.24 -0.27
CA PRO A 12 -4.04 -1.13 -1.02
C PRO A 12 -4.13 -2.30 -2.00
N LEU A 13 -5.28 -2.97 -2.01
CA LEU A 13 -5.56 -4.01 -3.00
C LEU A 13 -5.78 -3.32 -4.35
N LEU A 14 -4.79 -3.44 -5.24
CA LEU A 14 -4.85 -2.84 -6.57
C LEU A 14 -5.57 -3.76 -7.54
N THR A 15 -6.47 -3.19 -8.33
CA THR A 15 -7.08 -3.90 -9.47
C THR A 15 -6.04 -4.12 -10.56
N ALA A 16 -6.26 -5.08 -11.46
CA ALA A 16 -5.38 -5.32 -12.61
C ALA A 16 -5.18 -4.04 -13.46
N ARG A 17 -6.25 -3.23 -13.61
CA ARG A 17 -6.20 -1.94 -14.29
C ARG A 17 -5.26 -0.96 -13.59
N HIS A 18 -5.38 -0.82 -12.27
CA HIS A 18 -4.50 0.06 -11.50
C HIS A 18 -3.04 -0.37 -11.61
N ASN A 19 -2.75 -1.67 -11.50
CA ASN A 19 -1.40 -2.19 -11.70
C ASN A 19 -0.83 -1.84 -13.07
N ALA A 20 -1.60 -2.01 -14.14
CA ALA A 20 -1.17 -1.67 -15.49
C ALA A 20 -0.84 -0.18 -15.64
N LEU A 21 -1.70 0.70 -15.10
CA LEU A 21 -1.48 2.15 -15.12
C LEU A 21 -0.25 2.56 -14.31
N CYS A 22 -0.04 2.00 -13.11
CA CYS A 22 1.13 2.28 -12.30
C CYS A 22 2.44 1.87 -13.01
N ILE A 23 2.45 0.70 -13.68
CA ILE A 23 3.62 0.24 -14.43
C ILE A 23 3.89 1.14 -15.64
N ALA A 24 2.85 1.52 -16.39
CA ALA A 24 2.99 2.40 -17.53
C ALA A 24 3.54 3.77 -17.12
N TRP A 25 3.00 4.34 -16.04
CA TRP A 25 3.48 5.61 -15.48
C TRP A 25 4.94 5.52 -15.02
N ALA A 26 5.30 4.48 -14.27
CA ALA A 26 6.67 4.28 -13.81
C ALA A 26 7.67 4.14 -14.97
N ARG A 27 7.29 3.44 -16.05
CA ARG A 27 8.12 3.32 -17.26
C ARG A 27 8.31 4.65 -17.98
N GLN A 28 7.27 5.49 -18.05
CA GLN A 28 7.36 6.82 -18.67
C GLN A 28 8.31 7.75 -17.91
N HIS A 29 8.42 7.59 -16.59
CA HIS A 29 9.16 8.48 -15.71
C HIS A 29 10.48 7.86 -15.19
N ILE A 30 10.89 6.70 -15.72
CA ILE A 30 12.06 5.96 -15.23
C ILE A 30 13.39 6.71 -15.42
N HIS A 31 13.44 7.61 -16.40
CA HIS A 31 14.62 8.41 -16.73
C HIS A 31 14.57 9.83 -16.18
N TRP A 32 13.55 10.16 -15.38
CA TRP A 32 13.44 11.49 -14.78
C TRP A 32 14.58 11.75 -13.80
N THR A 33 15.19 12.91 -13.95
CA THR A 33 16.26 13.41 -13.08
C THR A 33 15.67 14.01 -11.81
N VAL A 34 16.54 14.27 -10.82
CA VAL A 34 16.15 14.97 -9.58
C VAL A 34 15.55 16.34 -9.89
N ASP A 35 16.05 17.04 -10.92
CA ASP A 35 15.52 18.34 -11.30
C ASP A 35 14.13 18.20 -11.94
N ASP A 36 13.87 17.19 -12.74
CA ASP A 36 12.52 16.92 -13.27
C ASP A 36 11.51 16.71 -12.13
N TRP A 37 11.89 15.96 -11.09
CA TRP A 37 11.03 15.74 -9.92
C TRP A 37 10.73 17.01 -9.12
N LYS A 38 11.66 18.00 -9.09
CA LYS A 38 11.44 19.27 -8.38
C LYS A 38 10.34 20.13 -9.03
N HIS A 39 10.07 19.92 -10.31
CA HIS A 39 9.01 20.65 -11.02
C HIS A 39 7.61 20.04 -10.79
N VAL A 40 7.52 18.91 -10.09
CA VAL A 40 6.24 18.26 -9.79
C VAL A 40 5.64 18.80 -8.50
N ALA A 41 4.47 19.42 -8.60
CA ALA A 41 3.65 19.74 -7.44
C ALA A 41 2.79 18.53 -7.05
N TRP A 42 3.03 17.98 -5.85
CA TRP A 42 2.23 16.90 -5.30
C TRP A 42 1.14 17.47 -4.40
N SER A 43 -0.10 17.04 -4.62
CA SER A 43 -1.22 17.28 -3.71
C SER A 43 -1.85 15.95 -3.33
N GLY A 44 -2.35 15.87 -2.10
CA GLY A 44 -3.03 14.69 -1.60
C GLY A 44 -3.70 15.01 -0.28
N GLU A 45 -4.87 14.41 -0.07
CA GLU A 45 -5.58 14.50 1.20
C GLU A 45 -5.09 13.38 2.13
N CYS A 46 -4.89 13.72 3.40
CA CYS A 46 -4.45 12.78 4.42
C CYS A 46 -5.43 12.77 5.60
N ARG A 47 -5.80 11.55 6.02
CA ARG A 47 -6.66 11.35 7.19
C ARG A 47 -5.86 10.89 8.40
N PHE A 48 -5.81 11.71 9.43
CA PHE A 48 -5.18 11.42 10.70
C PHE A 48 -6.22 10.82 11.66
N GLN A 49 -6.04 9.55 12.02
CA GLN A 49 -6.93 8.88 12.97
C GLN A 49 -6.45 9.11 14.40
N LEU A 50 -7.36 9.50 15.29
CA LEU A 50 -7.02 9.80 16.70
C LEU A 50 -6.77 8.53 17.52
N TYR A 51 -7.43 7.44 17.15
CA TYR A 51 -7.28 6.14 17.80
C TYR A 51 -6.99 5.09 16.74
N ARG A 52 -5.76 4.58 16.69
CA ARG A 52 -5.45 3.34 15.98
C ARG A 52 -5.26 2.22 17.00
N ALA A 53 -6.00 1.13 16.81
CA ALA A 53 -5.52 -0.15 17.27
C ALA A 53 -4.47 -0.60 16.24
N ASP A 54 -3.19 -0.53 16.59
CA ASP A 54 -2.07 -1.06 15.78
C ASP A 54 -2.08 -2.59 15.77
N GLY A 55 -3.24 -3.18 15.45
CA GLY A 55 -3.48 -4.60 15.43
C GLY A 55 -2.53 -5.26 14.43
N ARG A 56 -1.43 -5.82 14.94
CA ARG A 56 -0.44 -6.57 14.16
C ARG A 56 -1.04 -7.88 13.68
N VAL A 57 -1.77 -7.85 12.56
CA VAL A 57 -2.35 -9.06 11.97
C VAL A 57 -1.25 -9.95 11.40
N ARG A 58 -1.26 -11.22 11.79
CA ARG A 58 -0.34 -12.25 11.31
C ARG A 58 -1.09 -13.26 10.44
N VAL A 59 -0.45 -13.70 9.36
CA VAL A 59 -0.98 -14.70 8.42
C VAL A 59 -0.01 -15.89 8.33
N TRP A 60 -0.55 -17.09 8.14
CA TRP A 60 0.24 -18.29 7.90
C TRP A 60 0.52 -18.42 6.39
N ARG A 61 1.77 -18.18 5.96
CA ARG A 61 2.14 -18.24 4.53
C ARG A 61 3.49 -18.90 4.27
N LYS A 62 3.65 -19.45 3.06
CA LYS A 62 4.94 -19.93 2.55
C LYS A 62 5.91 -18.76 2.30
N PRO A 63 7.24 -18.98 2.27
CA PRO A 63 8.20 -17.99 1.78
C PRO A 63 7.81 -17.47 0.38
N HIS A 64 8.07 -16.19 0.11
CA HIS A 64 7.84 -15.52 -1.20
C HIS A 64 6.38 -15.36 -1.67
N LYS A 65 5.38 -15.68 -0.84
CA LYS A 65 3.96 -15.44 -1.13
C LYS A 65 3.42 -14.17 -0.48
N SER A 66 4.26 -13.14 -0.36
CA SER A 66 3.89 -11.94 0.39
C SER A 66 2.97 -10.99 -0.37
N MET A 67 3.09 -10.96 -1.69
CA MET A 67 2.27 -10.14 -2.60
C MET A 67 1.03 -10.89 -3.10
N ASP A 68 0.78 -12.09 -2.59
CA ASP A 68 -0.46 -12.81 -2.88
C ASP A 68 -1.62 -12.05 -2.21
N PRO A 69 -2.72 -11.73 -2.92
CA PRO A 69 -3.84 -10.99 -2.35
C PRO A 69 -4.43 -11.64 -1.10
N THR A 70 -4.36 -12.97 -1.00
CA THR A 70 -4.80 -13.73 0.19
C THR A 70 -3.91 -13.53 1.41
N CYS A 71 -2.70 -13.02 1.21
CA CYS A 71 -1.68 -12.75 2.22
C CYS A 71 -1.50 -11.25 2.52
N GLN A 72 -2.38 -10.42 1.96
CA GLN A 72 -2.43 -8.96 2.14
C GLN A 72 -3.70 -8.59 2.91
N GLN A 73 -3.57 -7.60 3.79
CA GLN A 73 -4.73 -7.03 4.46
C GLN A 73 -5.07 -5.69 3.80
N GLY A 74 -6.26 -5.61 3.22
CA GLY A 74 -6.80 -4.35 2.74
C GLY A 74 -7.04 -3.39 3.90
N THR A 75 -6.65 -2.13 3.74
CA THR A 75 -6.99 -1.06 4.68
C THR A 75 -8.44 -0.63 4.47
N VAL A 76 -9.36 -1.15 5.30
CA VAL A 76 -10.72 -0.61 5.43
C VAL A 76 -10.73 0.54 6.43
N GLN A 77 -11.55 1.54 6.16
CA GLN A 77 -11.76 2.69 7.03
C GLN A 77 -12.45 2.24 8.34
N SER A 78 -11.79 2.44 9.48
CA SER A 78 -12.45 2.30 10.80
C SER A 78 -13.20 3.60 11.13
N GLY A 79 -14.48 3.49 11.51
CA GLY A 79 -15.40 4.61 11.78
C GLY A 79 -15.15 5.40 13.06
N GLY A 80 -13.89 5.55 13.49
CA GLY A 80 -13.49 6.35 14.66
C GLY A 80 -13.24 7.82 14.30
N ALA A 81 -13.03 8.66 15.32
CA ALA A 81 -12.74 10.08 15.14
C ALA A 81 -11.41 10.29 14.35
N SER A 82 -11.45 11.18 13.36
CA SER A 82 -10.32 11.47 12.48
C SER A 82 -10.36 12.90 11.96
N VAL A 83 -9.19 13.47 11.68
CA VAL A 83 -9.02 14.77 11.02
C VAL A 83 -8.60 14.55 9.57
N MET A 84 -9.20 15.30 8.65
CA MET A 84 -8.82 15.36 7.23
C MET A 84 -8.02 16.65 6.99
N VAL A 85 -6.93 16.56 6.23
CA VAL A 85 -6.10 17.70 5.79
C VAL A 85 -5.83 17.55 4.31
#